data_AF-I8U0W2-F1
#
_entry.id   AF-I8U0W2-F1
#
_cell.length_a   1.000
_cell.length_b   1.000
_cell.length_c   1.000
_cell.angle_alpha   90.00
_cell.angle_beta   90.00
_cell.angle_gamma   90.00
#
_symmetry.space_group_name_H-M   'P 1'
#
loop_
_entity.id
_entity.type
_entity.pdbx_description
1 polymer ?
#
loop_
_entity_poly.entity_id
_entity_poly.type
_entity_poly.pdbx_seq_one_letter_code
_entity_poly.pdbx_strand_id
1 'polypeptide(L)'
;MAQASTPTEDIPLEYFPEPTEEDEHPWYSAFRLALDKPLLRIWDSHSTVKPTSKNRLYSRDQIKRLDTFEARAISLSIHAHNSRAPTPFISFTTSAGAARRLAQKRPQKRGSQMLTVINPRVRRAKGRYLLSTVDEMCYYGVRKPYRTFYRDYQDEFLCLWVVGEEEIVGHWKWDKLVEEKGWYQATILPAFRKHDKRFTAHLSPISLSVSVEVCSDTSSSAEMISRGQTKGWEEGNSLDSEISPDQHQDLSSEGYSGSLEDYSDPGDSYYENEANSIGFLLNASEED
;
A
#
# COMPACT_ATOMS: atom_id res chain seq x y z
N MET A 1 14.22 28.46 -67.35
CA MET A 1 14.32 27.34 -66.40
C MET A 1 13.76 27.82 -65.07
N ALA A 2 12.55 27.39 -64.72
CA ALA A 2 11.95 27.69 -63.43
C ALA A 2 12.21 26.49 -62.51
N GLN A 3 12.90 26.71 -61.38
CA GLN A 3 13.01 25.70 -60.35
C GLN A 3 11.71 25.71 -59.53
N ALA A 4 11.02 24.57 -59.53
CA ALA A 4 9.90 24.32 -58.65
C ALA A 4 10.47 23.89 -57.28
N SER A 5 10.32 24.76 -56.28
CA SER A 5 10.53 24.39 -54.88
C SER A 5 9.33 23.59 -54.42
N THR A 6 9.55 22.33 -54.08
CA THR A 6 8.57 21.47 -53.41
C THR A 6 8.32 22.00 -51.99
N PRO A 7 7.06 22.10 -51.53
CA PRO A 7 6.79 22.42 -50.14
C PRO A 7 7.06 21.18 -49.29
N THR A 8 7.97 21.31 -48.33
CA THR A 8 8.12 20.36 -47.24
C THR A 8 6.87 20.48 -46.38
N GLU A 9 6.02 19.44 -46.38
CA GLU A 9 4.91 19.35 -45.43
C GLU A 9 5.50 19.18 -44.02
N ASP A 10 5.35 20.21 -43.19
CA ASP A 10 5.59 20.13 -41.76
C ASP A 10 4.59 19.15 -41.15
N ILE A 11 5.03 17.91 -40.95
CA ILE A 11 4.30 16.92 -40.16
C ILE A 11 4.24 17.48 -38.73
N PRO A 12 3.05 17.66 -38.12
CA PRO A 12 2.96 18.09 -36.74
C PRO A 12 3.68 17.06 -35.87
N LEU A 13 4.67 17.51 -35.10
CA LEU A 13 5.27 16.72 -34.02
C LEU A 13 4.13 16.21 -33.15
N GLU A 14 3.86 14.89 -33.23
CA GLU A 14 2.94 14.22 -32.31
C GLU A 14 3.44 14.50 -30.90
N TYR A 15 2.66 15.27 -30.14
CA TYR A 15 2.94 15.53 -28.73
C TYR A 15 2.72 14.22 -27.97
N PHE A 16 3.81 13.54 -27.64
CA PHE A 16 3.80 12.48 -26.66
C PHE A 16 3.93 13.14 -25.28
N PRO A 17 2.91 13.06 -24.41
CA PRO A 17 3.05 13.56 -23.05
C PRO A 17 4.17 12.78 -22.34
N GLU A 18 4.95 13.48 -21.52
CA GLU A 18 5.92 12.84 -20.63
C GLU A 18 5.21 11.77 -19.79
N PRO A 19 5.86 10.61 -19.56
CA PRO A 19 5.28 9.55 -18.75
C PRO A 19 4.95 10.08 -17.35
N THR A 20 3.78 9.71 -16.85
CA THR A 20 3.40 10.02 -15.47
C THR A 20 4.10 9.08 -14.51
N GLU A 21 4.14 9.43 -13.24
CA GLU A 21 4.68 8.55 -12.20
C GLU A 21 3.90 7.22 -12.09
N GLU A 22 2.63 7.19 -12.51
CA GLU A 22 1.88 5.93 -12.60
C GLU A 22 2.36 5.05 -13.78
N ASP A 23 2.90 5.65 -14.85
CA ASP A 23 3.47 4.91 -15.98
C ASP A 23 4.83 4.31 -15.62
N GLU A 24 5.64 5.05 -14.84
CA GLU A 24 6.97 4.60 -14.40
C GLU A 24 6.94 3.68 -13.17
N HIS A 25 6.13 4.01 -12.17
CA HIS A 25 5.96 3.23 -10.92
C HIS A 25 4.46 3.02 -10.62
N PRO A 26 3.80 2.10 -11.36
CA PRO A 26 2.37 1.85 -11.21
C PRO A 26 2.03 1.27 -9.84
N TRP A 27 1.10 1.90 -9.13
CA TRP A 27 0.63 1.40 -7.84
C TRP A 27 -0.28 0.17 -7.97
N TYR A 28 -0.90 -0.04 -9.14
CA TYR A 28 -1.67 -1.27 -9.39
C TYR A 28 -0.80 -2.53 -9.46
N SER A 29 0.50 -2.39 -9.72
CA SER A 29 1.41 -3.51 -9.94
C SER A 29 1.97 -4.14 -8.67
N ALA A 30 1.54 -3.68 -7.48
CA ALA A 30 1.85 -4.31 -6.19
C ALA A 30 1.09 -5.64 -6.00
N PHE A 31 1.29 -6.59 -6.93
CA PHE A 31 0.67 -7.92 -6.99
C PHE A 31 1.11 -8.87 -5.86
N ARG A 32 1.98 -8.44 -4.95
CA ARG A 32 2.58 -9.30 -3.91
C ARG A 32 1.96 -9.18 -2.53
N LEU A 33 0.94 -8.34 -2.37
CA LEU A 33 0.29 -8.21 -1.06
C LEU A 33 -0.58 -9.44 -0.79
N ALA A 34 -0.28 -10.13 0.32
CA ALA A 34 -1.11 -11.20 0.84
C ALA A 34 -2.45 -10.61 1.33
N LEU A 35 -3.41 -10.44 0.41
CA LEU A 35 -4.74 -9.90 0.68
C LEU A 35 -5.65 -10.88 1.42
N ASP A 36 -5.16 -12.06 1.77
CA ASP A 36 -5.84 -13.08 2.56
C ASP A 36 -5.87 -12.72 4.06
N LYS A 37 -5.19 -11.65 4.46
CA LYS A 37 -5.14 -11.17 5.85
C LYS A 37 -5.88 -9.84 6.02
N PRO A 38 -6.50 -9.63 7.19
CA PRO A 38 -7.06 -8.33 7.55
C PRO A 38 -5.96 -7.28 7.74
N LEU A 39 -6.29 -6.02 7.42
CA LEU A 39 -5.48 -4.86 7.79
C LEU A 39 -6.05 -4.21 9.05
N LEU A 40 -5.16 -3.85 9.98
CA LEU A 40 -5.45 -3.43 11.34
C LEU A 40 -5.02 -1.98 11.57
N ARG A 41 -5.84 -1.17 12.22
CA ARG A 41 -5.46 0.19 12.64
C ARG A 41 -5.97 0.50 14.03
N ILE A 42 -5.04 0.85 14.92
CA ILE A 42 -5.35 1.40 16.24
C ILE A 42 -5.57 2.90 16.13
N TRP A 43 -6.65 3.39 16.74
CA TRP A 43 -6.94 4.82 16.85
C TRP A 43 -7.59 5.14 18.20
N ASP A 44 -7.60 6.41 18.56
CA ASP A 44 -8.14 6.95 19.81
C ASP A 44 -8.74 8.34 19.57
N SER A 45 -9.21 9.00 20.62
CA SER A 45 -9.77 10.36 20.56
C SER A 45 -8.78 11.42 20.07
N HIS A 46 -7.48 11.16 20.07
CA HIS A 46 -6.44 12.08 19.61
C HIS A 46 -5.94 11.77 18.20
N SER A 47 -6.37 10.65 17.61
CA SER A 47 -5.95 10.23 16.28
C SER A 47 -6.57 11.14 15.22
N THR A 48 -5.79 11.63 14.28
CA THR A 48 -6.27 12.56 13.24
C THR A 48 -7.17 11.90 12.20
N VAL A 49 -7.06 10.58 12.02
CA VAL A 49 -7.90 9.79 11.12
C VAL A 49 -8.67 8.74 11.93
N LYS A 50 -10.00 8.84 11.90
CA LYS A 50 -10.96 7.97 12.62
C LYS A 50 -12.17 7.68 11.72
N PRO A 51 -12.93 6.62 12.00
CA PRO A 51 -14.22 6.37 11.34
C PRO A 51 -15.20 7.52 11.57
N THR A 52 -15.88 7.92 10.50
CA THR A 52 -17.01 8.87 10.53
C THR A 52 -18.31 8.17 10.94
N SER A 53 -19.39 8.94 11.15
CA SER A 53 -20.73 8.39 11.40
C SER A 53 -21.25 7.50 10.26
N LYS A 54 -20.75 7.68 9.04
CA LYS A 54 -21.05 6.84 7.88
C LYS A 54 -20.12 5.62 7.73
N ASN A 55 -19.37 5.28 8.79
CA ASN A 55 -18.43 4.17 8.78
C ASN A 55 -17.39 4.27 7.65
N ARG A 56 -16.76 5.44 7.49
CA ARG A 56 -15.69 5.69 6.50
C ARG A 56 -14.48 6.34 7.16
N LEU A 57 -13.28 6.05 6.69
CA LEU A 57 -12.07 6.78 7.10
C LEU A 57 -11.58 7.62 5.93
N TYR A 58 -11.22 8.86 6.22
CA TYR A 58 -10.66 9.79 5.26
C TYR A 58 -9.22 10.12 5.66
N SER A 59 -8.34 10.19 4.68
CA SER A 59 -7.01 10.76 4.86
C SER A 59 -7.14 12.23 5.24
N ARG A 60 -6.05 12.81 5.73
CA ARG A 60 -6.04 14.22 6.10
C ARG A 60 -5.97 15.13 4.88
N ASP A 61 -5.47 14.61 3.77
CA ASP A 61 -5.48 15.27 2.47
C ASP A 61 -6.15 14.38 1.41
N GLN A 62 -7.38 14.70 1.05
CA GLN A 62 -8.19 13.89 0.14
C GLN A 62 -8.03 14.29 -1.32
N ILE A 63 -7.41 15.43 -1.59
CA ILE A 63 -7.35 16.04 -2.92
C ILE A 63 -5.93 16.15 -3.46
N LYS A 64 -4.91 15.86 -2.63
CA LYS A 64 -3.52 15.78 -3.08
C LYS A 64 -3.39 14.84 -4.26
N ARG A 65 -2.98 15.40 -5.40
CA ARG A 65 -2.56 14.66 -6.58
C ARG A 65 -1.19 14.04 -6.33
N LEU A 66 -1.00 12.86 -6.88
CA LEU A 66 0.17 12.00 -6.70
C LEU A 66 0.60 11.46 -8.07
N ASP A 67 0.55 12.31 -9.08
CA ASP A 67 0.83 12.04 -10.49
C ASP A 67 2.31 12.24 -10.86
N THR A 68 3.11 12.83 -9.97
CA THR A 68 4.56 13.00 -10.14
C THR A 68 5.34 12.26 -9.07
N PHE A 69 6.57 11.87 -9.41
CA PHE A 69 7.56 11.29 -8.50
C PHE A 69 7.69 12.14 -7.23
N GLU A 70 7.91 13.44 -7.39
CA GLU A 70 8.10 14.40 -6.30
C GLU A 70 6.89 14.45 -5.37
N ALA A 71 5.68 14.49 -5.93
CA ALA A 71 4.45 14.56 -5.13
C ALA A 71 4.30 13.30 -4.26
N ARG A 72 4.64 12.13 -4.79
CA ARG A 72 4.65 10.86 -4.03
C ARG A 72 5.76 10.83 -2.98
N ALA A 73 6.99 11.12 -3.37
CA ALA A 73 8.16 11.11 -2.48
C ALA A 73 8.00 12.07 -1.29
N ILE A 74 7.57 13.32 -1.54
CA ILE A 74 7.35 14.32 -0.49
C ILE A 74 6.20 13.90 0.42
N SER A 75 5.06 13.48 -0.14
CA SER A 75 3.91 13.08 0.66
C SER A 75 4.26 11.89 1.54
N LEU A 76 5.01 10.91 1.01
CA LEU A 76 5.45 9.73 1.75
C LEU A 76 6.45 10.09 2.84
N SER A 77 7.40 10.98 2.54
CA SER A 77 8.37 11.49 3.52
C SER A 77 7.67 12.16 4.70
N ILE A 78 6.72 13.05 4.43
CA ILE A 78 5.92 13.72 5.46
C ILE A 78 5.15 12.69 6.31
N HIS A 79 4.57 11.67 5.68
CA HIS A 79 3.81 10.63 6.36
C HIS A 79 4.70 9.76 7.28
N ALA A 80 5.83 9.28 6.75
CA ALA A 80 6.76 8.42 7.45
C ALA A 80 7.41 9.12 8.65
N HIS A 81 7.67 10.43 8.54
CA HIS A 81 8.25 11.23 9.62
C HIS A 81 7.26 11.62 10.71
N ASN A 82 6.02 11.12 10.64
CA ASN A 82 4.95 11.44 11.60
C ASN A 82 4.79 12.96 11.80
N SER A 83 4.99 13.71 10.71
CA SER A 83 4.79 15.16 10.70
C SER A 83 3.34 15.49 11.01
N ARG A 84 3.10 16.64 11.63
CA ARG A 84 1.75 17.16 11.82
C ARG A 84 1.09 17.57 10.50
N ALA A 85 1.81 17.63 9.39
CA ALA A 85 1.24 17.97 8.10
C ALA A 85 0.23 16.90 7.59
N PRO A 86 -0.88 17.33 6.95
CA PRO A 86 -1.81 16.43 6.27
C PRO A 86 -1.13 15.63 5.15
N THR A 87 -1.54 14.37 4.98
CA THR A 87 -1.08 13.50 3.89
C THR A 87 -2.24 12.67 3.35
N PRO A 88 -2.14 12.16 2.10
CA PRO A 88 -3.19 11.36 1.48
C PRO A 88 -3.23 9.91 1.94
N PHE A 89 -2.36 9.51 2.87
CA PHE A 89 -2.25 8.13 3.33
C PHE A 89 -2.98 7.87 4.65
N ILE A 90 -3.54 6.66 4.77
CA ILE A 90 -4.06 6.08 6.00
C ILE A 90 -3.30 4.78 6.24
N SER A 91 -2.47 4.75 7.28
CA SER A 91 -1.63 3.61 7.61
C SER A 91 -2.41 2.51 8.34
N PHE A 92 -2.15 1.27 7.96
CA PHE A 92 -2.63 0.04 8.57
C PHE A 92 -1.47 -0.93 8.74
N THR A 93 -1.69 -1.99 9.53
CA THR A 93 -0.74 -3.10 9.63
C THR A 93 -1.39 -4.46 9.47
N THR A 94 -0.70 -5.43 8.90
CA THR A 94 -1.10 -6.85 8.90
C THR A 94 -0.77 -7.56 10.22
N SER A 95 0.13 -6.99 11.03
CA SER A 95 0.66 -7.65 12.22
C SER A 95 -0.15 -7.33 13.47
N ALA A 96 -0.78 -8.38 14.02
CA ALA A 96 -1.46 -8.29 15.32
C ALA A 96 -0.49 -7.87 16.45
N GLY A 97 0.77 -8.30 16.36
CA GLY A 97 1.83 -7.88 17.28
C GLY A 97 2.15 -6.39 17.16
N ALA A 98 2.28 -5.87 15.93
CA ALA A 98 2.48 -4.45 15.69
C ALA A 98 1.31 -3.60 16.19
N ALA A 99 0.07 -4.03 15.91
CA ALA A 99 -1.14 -3.38 16.43
C ALA A 99 -1.14 -3.34 17.97
N ARG A 100 -0.79 -4.45 18.63
CA ARG A 100 -0.68 -4.52 20.09
C ARG A 100 0.40 -3.58 20.63
N ARG A 101 1.61 -3.59 20.07
CA ARG A 101 2.70 -2.69 20.48
C ARG A 101 2.30 -1.23 20.32
N LEU A 102 1.64 -0.88 19.21
CA LEU A 102 1.18 0.48 18.97
C LEU A 102 0.15 0.94 20.01
N ALA A 103 -0.77 0.04 20.38
CA ALA A 103 -1.74 0.32 21.43
C ALA A 103 -1.07 0.52 22.81
N GLN A 104 -0.10 -0.33 23.16
CA GLN A 104 0.66 -0.27 24.42
C GLN A 104 1.56 0.97 24.54
N LYS A 105 2.17 1.42 23.44
CA LYS A 105 3.05 2.61 23.42
C LYS A 105 2.29 3.93 23.57
N ARG A 106 0.99 3.94 23.29
CA ARG A 106 0.19 5.17 23.37
C ARG A 106 -0.07 5.51 24.85
N PRO A 107 0.06 6.78 25.25
CA PRO A 107 -0.17 7.19 26.63
C PRO A 107 -1.55 6.80 27.12
N GLN A 108 -1.64 6.22 28.34
CA GLN A 108 -2.91 5.87 28.98
C GLN A 108 -3.87 7.07 29.09
N LYS A 109 -3.32 8.29 29.21
CA LYS A 109 -4.09 9.54 29.25
C LYS A 109 -4.89 9.85 27.98
N ARG A 110 -4.62 9.17 26.86
CA ARG A 110 -5.37 9.33 25.60
C ARG A 110 -6.76 8.66 25.62
N GLY A 111 -7.09 7.93 26.69
CA GLY A 111 -8.40 7.31 26.86
C GLY A 111 -8.60 6.05 26.03
N SER A 112 -9.87 5.69 25.78
CA SER A 112 -10.24 4.45 25.12
C SER A 112 -9.73 4.38 23.68
N GLN A 113 -9.03 3.29 23.40
CA GLN A 113 -8.53 2.97 22.07
C GLN A 113 -9.51 2.04 21.35
N MET A 114 -9.50 2.13 20.02
CA MET A 114 -10.32 1.34 19.13
C MET A 114 -9.42 0.67 18.10
N LEU A 115 -9.73 -0.58 17.76
CA LEU A 115 -9.20 -1.28 16.61
C LEU A 115 -10.20 -1.20 15.47
N THR A 116 -9.77 -0.68 14.33
CA THR A 116 -10.48 -0.83 13.04
C THR A 116 -9.83 -1.95 12.24
N VAL A 117 -10.66 -2.81 11.66
CA VAL A 117 -10.20 -3.86 10.75
C VAL A 117 -10.84 -3.70 9.38
N ILE A 118 -10.04 -3.84 8.33
CA ILE A 118 -10.51 -3.73 6.95
C ILE A 118 -10.14 -4.96 6.12
N ASN A 119 -10.94 -5.23 5.09
CA ASN A 119 -10.69 -6.27 4.09
C ASN A 119 -10.02 -5.68 2.85
N PRO A 120 -8.72 -5.92 2.63
CA PRO A 120 -8.00 -5.35 1.50
C PRO A 120 -8.44 -5.94 0.15
N ARG A 121 -9.13 -7.10 0.11
CA ARG A 121 -9.69 -7.64 -1.14
C ARG A 121 -10.83 -6.78 -1.69
N VAL A 122 -11.65 -6.20 -0.80
CA VAL A 122 -12.72 -5.28 -1.20
C VAL A 122 -12.11 -4.03 -1.83
N ARG A 123 -11.05 -3.52 -1.22
CA ARG A 123 -10.31 -2.36 -1.73
C ARG A 123 -9.80 -2.60 -3.15
N ARG A 124 -9.14 -3.74 -3.38
CA ARG A 124 -8.68 -4.15 -4.71
C ARG A 124 -9.83 -4.27 -5.71
N ALA A 125 -10.93 -4.94 -5.33
CA ALA A 125 -12.08 -5.11 -6.21
C ALA A 125 -12.76 -3.78 -6.61
N LYS A 126 -12.56 -2.72 -5.81
CA LYS A 126 -13.01 -1.36 -6.11
C LYS A 126 -12.00 -0.53 -6.91
N GLY A 127 -10.89 -1.12 -7.37
CA GLY A 127 -9.83 -0.41 -8.08
C GLY A 127 -9.16 0.66 -7.21
N ARG A 128 -9.04 0.43 -5.91
CA ARG A 128 -8.39 1.39 -5.00
C ARG A 128 -6.99 0.91 -4.63
N TYR A 129 -6.03 1.83 -4.69
CA TYR A 129 -4.63 1.55 -4.39
C TYR A 129 -4.39 1.17 -2.92
N LEU A 130 -3.57 0.14 -2.73
CA LEU A 130 -3.04 -0.30 -1.44
C LEU A 130 -1.54 -0.47 -1.60
N LEU A 131 -0.76 0.28 -0.84
CA LEU A 131 0.68 0.38 -1.02
C LEU A 131 1.42 -0.31 0.12
N SER A 132 2.52 -0.98 -0.19
CA SER A 132 3.49 -1.46 0.80
C SER A 132 4.34 -0.28 1.28
N THR A 133 4.31 0.04 2.57
CA THR A 133 5.07 1.20 3.06
C THR A 133 6.57 1.06 2.77
N VAL A 134 7.11 -0.16 2.92
CA VAL A 134 8.54 -0.43 2.67
C VAL A 134 8.91 -0.26 1.22
N ASP A 135 8.13 -0.83 0.31
CA ASP A 135 8.49 -0.81 -1.12
C ASP A 135 8.48 0.63 -1.64
N GLU A 136 7.48 1.42 -1.25
CA GLU A 136 7.40 2.83 -1.63
C GLU A 136 8.54 3.66 -1.00
N MET A 137 8.85 3.44 0.28
CA MET A 137 9.95 4.17 0.92
C MET A 137 11.30 3.84 0.29
N CYS A 138 11.52 2.58 -0.08
CA CYS A 138 12.73 2.14 -0.78
C CYS A 138 12.82 2.77 -2.17
N TYR A 139 11.73 2.77 -2.93
CA TYR A 139 11.69 3.33 -4.28
C TYR A 139 11.98 4.83 -4.30
N TYR A 140 11.28 5.60 -3.47
CA TYR A 140 11.44 7.07 -3.40
C TYR A 140 12.66 7.52 -2.60
N GLY A 141 13.49 6.61 -2.09
CA GLY A 141 14.66 6.95 -1.27
C GLY A 141 14.32 7.63 0.07
N VAL A 142 13.10 7.43 0.58
CA VAL A 142 12.64 8.06 1.83
C VAL A 142 13.33 7.42 3.02
N ARG A 143 14.30 8.15 3.58
CA ARG A 143 15.02 7.74 4.79
C ARG A 143 14.13 7.86 6.02
N LYS A 144 14.38 7.01 7.02
CA LYS A 144 13.65 7.01 8.28
C LYS A 144 14.20 8.07 9.24
N PRO A 145 13.34 8.72 10.06
CA PRO A 145 13.84 9.38 11.26
C PRO A 145 14.30 8.33 12.28
N TYR A 146 15.52 8.51 12.80
CA TYR A 146 16.12 7.72 13.90
C TYR A 146 16.47 6.25 13.58
N ARG A 147 17.60 6.03 12.88
CA ARG A 147 18.43 4.78 12.86
C ARG A 147 17.69 3.44 12.97
N THR A 148 16.53 3.30 12.36
CA THR A 148 15.77 2.03 12.38
C THR A 148 15.59 1.56 10.95
N PHE A 149 15.74 0.25 10.76
CA PHE A 149 15.77 -0.38 9.46
C PHE A 149 14.35 -0.49 8.87
N TYR A 150 14.23 -0.53 7.53
CA TYR A 150 12.97 -0.77 6.80
C TYR A 150 12.19 -2.00 7.31
N ARG A 151 12.87 -2.92 7.98
CA ARG A 151 12.31 -4.12 8.62
C ARG A 151 11.12 -3.84 9.55
N ASP A 152 11.08 -2.68 10.19
CA ASP A 152 9.97 -2.31 11.09
C ASP A 152 8.64 -2.07 10.36
N TYR A 153 8.69 -1.77 9.06
CA TYR A 153 7.55 -1.41 8.23
C TYR A 153 7.06 -2.56 7.35
N GLN A 154 7.65 -3.76 7.45
CA GLN A 154 7.29 -4.91 6.61
C GLN A 154 5.81 -5.29 6.71
N ASP A 155 5.21 -4.99 7.86
CA ASP A 155 3.80 -5.23 8.12
C ASP A 155 2.94 -3.98 7.91
N GLU A 156 3.48 -2.85 7.43
CA GLU A 156 2.76 -1.58 7.28
C GLU A 156 2.31 -1.34 5.83
N PHE A 157 1.06 -0.91 5.70
CA PHE A 157 0.41 -0.65 4.42
C PHE A 157 -0.31 0.70 4.43
N LEU A 158 -0.31 1.37 3.28
CA LEU A 158 -0.94 2.66 3.08
C LEU A 158 -2.18 2.53 2.21
N CYS A 159 -3.32 2.94 2.75
CA CYS A 159 -4.54 3.17 1.97
C CYS A 159 -4.60 4.65 1.57
N LEU A 160 -4.77 4.93 0.27
CA LEU A 160 -4.96 6.27 -0.25
C LEU A 160 -6.38 6.82 -0.07
N TRP A 161 -6.46 8.11 0.28
CA TRP A 161 -7.60 9.03 0.37
C TRP A 161 -8.78 8.60 1.24
N VAL A 162 -9.36 7.44 0.97
CA VAL A 162 -10.57 6.96 1.63
C VAL A 162 -10.55 5.45 1.80
N VAL A 163 -11.03 5.01 2.97
CA VAL A 163 -11.47 3.64 3.23
C VAL A 163 -12.99 3.68 3.35
N GLY A 164 -13.67 3.01 2.42
CA GLY A 164 -15.12 2.95 2.37
C GLY A 164 -15.72 1.98 3.40
N GLU A 165 -17.02 2.12 3.65
CA GLU A 165 -17.74 1.29 4.63
C GLU A 165 -17.72 -0.20 4.31
N GLU A 166 -17.80 -0.56 3.03
CA GLU A 166 -17.72 -1.94 2.57
C GLU A 166 -16.32 -2.56 2.75
N GLU A 167 -15.26 -1.74 2.87
CA GLU A 167 -13.93 -2.24 3.18
C GLU A 167 -13.83 -2.59 4.68
N ILE A 168 -14.67 -2.02 5.53
CA ILE A 168 -14.56 -2.14 6.99
C ILE A 168 -15.26 -3.42 7.47
N VAL A 169 -14.46 -4.32 8.05
CA VAL A 169 -14.95 -5.53 8.72
C VAL A 169 -15.63 -5.18 10.04
N GLY A 170 -15.07 -4.23 10.78
CA GLY A 170 -15.65 -3.76 12.03
C GLY A 170 -14.71 -2.90 12.87
N HIS A 171 -15.23 -2.55 14.05
CA HIS A 171 -14.51 -1.81 15.08
C HIS A 171 -14.68 -2.48 16.43
N TRP A 172 -13.59 -2.55 17.20
CA TRP A 172 -13.60 -3.14 18.54
C TRP A 172 -12.95 -2.19 19.52
N LYS A 173 -13.54 -2.07 20.72
CA LYS A 173 -12.87 -1.41 21.84
C LYS A 173 -11.65 -2.24 22.23
N TRP A 174 -10.49 -1.60 22.23
CA TRP A 174 -9.21 -2.29 22.38
C TRP A 174 -9.08 -2.97 23.75
N ASP A 175 -9.47 -2.26 24.82
CA ASP A 175 -9.47 -2.76 26.20
C ASP A 175 -10.27 -4.05 26.35
N LYS A 176 -11.45 -4.14 25.73
CA LYS A 176 -12.29 -5.35 25.72
C LYS A 176 -11.77 -6.44 24.82
N LEU A 177 -11.20 -6.08 23.68
CA LEU A 177 -10.68 -7.05 22.74
C LEU A 177 -9.47 -7.81 23.32
N VAL A 178 -8.56 -7.12 24.02
CA VAL A 178 -7.34 -7.75 24.55
C VAL A 178 -7.54 -8.61 25.78
N GLU A 179 -8.69 -8.50 26.46
CA GLU A 179 -9.09 -9.42 27.54
C GLU A 179 -9.21 -10.86 27.02
N GLU A 180 -9.53 -11.04 25.72
CA GLU A 180 -9.61 -12.36 25.08
C GLU A 180 -8.23 -12.90 24.69
N LYS A 181 -7.88 -14.07 25.24
CA LYS A 181 -6.64 -14.77 24.86
C LYS A 181 -6.71 -15.17 23.39
N GLY A 182 -5.74 -14.69 22.60
CA GLY A 182 -5.71 -14.96 21.16
C GLY A 182 -6.80 -14.20 20.39
N TRP A 183 -7.23 -13.02 20.87
CA TRP A 183 -8.22 -12.13 20.23
C TRP A 183 -8.14 -12.02 18.70
N TYR A 184 -6.93 -12.04 18.13
CA TYR A 184 -6.73 -11.98 16.69
C TYR A 184 -7.29 -13.23 16.00
N GLN A 185 -6.94 -14.43 16.49
CA GLN A 185 -7.43 -15.69 15.96
C GLN A 185 -8.88 -15.99 16.36
N ALA A 186 -9.29 -15.59 17.57
CA ALA A 186 -10.60 -15.93 18.14
C ALA A 186 -11.73 -15.00 17.67
N THR A 187 -11.44 -13.70 17.50
CA THR A 187 -12.45 -12.69 17.15
C THR A 187 -12.22 -12.07 15.78
N ILE A 188 -11.00 -11.60 15.48
CA ILE A 188 -10.74 -10.83 14.25
C ILE A 188 -10.76 -11.69 12.99
N LEU A 189 -10.02 -12.81 12.97
CA LEU A 189 -9.97 -13.69 11.80
C LEU A 189 -11.36 -14.28 11.45
N PRO A 190 -12.20 -14.73 12.41
CA PRO A 190 -13.56 -15.17 12.10
C PRO A 190 -14.44 -14.06 11.54
N ALA A 191 -14.38 -12.85 12.11
CA ALA A 191 -15.12 -11.69 11.60
C ALA A 191 -14.69 -11.35 10.16
N PHE A 192 -13.38 -11.32 9.91
CA PHE A 192 -12.80 -11.10 8.58
C PHE A 192 -13.25 -12.16 7.57
N ARG A 193 -13.16 -13.46 7.91
CA ARG A 193 -13.61 -14.56 7.02
C ARG A 193 -15.10 -14.47 6.72
N LYS A 194 -15.94 -14.12 7.71
CA LYS A 194 -17.38 -13.93 7.50
C LYS A 194 -17.66 -12.76 6.56
N HIS A 195 -16.91 -11.67 6.71
CA HIS A 195 -16.98 -10.51 5.83
C HIS A 195 -16.53 -10.85 4.39
N ASP A 196 -15.41 -11.55 4.23
CA ASP A 196 -14.89 -11.97 2.93
C ASP A 196 -15.83 -12.93 2.18
N LYS A 197 -16.45 -13.88 2.90
CA LYS A 197 -17.48 -14.77 2.35
C LYS A 197 -18.69 -13.99 1.86
N ARG A 198 -19.18 -13.02 2.64
CA ARG A 198 -20.30 -12.16 2.24
C ARG A 198 -19.94 -11.37 0.98
N PHE A 199 -18.77 -10.74 0.95
CA PHE A 199 -18.32 -9.98 -0.20
C PHE A 199 -18.24 -10.84 -1.47
N THR A 200 -17.60 -12.01 -1.39
CA THR A 200 -17.48 -12.96 -2.51
C THR A 200 -18.85 -13.44 -3.02
N ALA A 201 -19.79 -13.68 -2.10
CA ALA A 201 -21.16 -14.06 -2.46
C ALA A 201 -21.93 -12.94 -3.19
N HIS A 202 -21.57 -11.66 -3.02
CA HIS A 202 -22.18 -10.55 -3.78
C HIS A 202 -21.57 -10.39 -5.18
N LEU A 203 -20.34 -10.85 -5.40
CA LEU A 203 -19.70 -10.81 -6.71
C LEU A 203 -20.18 -11.95 -7.63
N SER A 204 -20.52 -13.10 -7.06
CA SER A 204 -20.91 -14.30 -7.83
C SER A 204 -22.20 -14.14 -8.67
N PRO A 205 -23.26 -13.42 -8.23
CA PRO A 205 -24.45 -13.16 -9.04
C PRO A 205 -24.23 -12.18 -10.21
N ILE A 206 -23.26 -11.27 -10.09
CA ILE A 206 -22.98 -10.24 -11.11
C ILE A 206 -22.14 -10.85 -12.26
N SER A 207 -21.38 -11.91 -11.99
CA SER A 207 -20.58 -12.60 -13.01
C SER A 207 -21.40 -13.43 -14.01
N LEU A 208 -22.71 -13.60 -13.81
CA LEU A 208 -23.59 -14.38 -14.69
C LEU A 208 -24.33 -13.54 -15.74
N SER A 209 -24.24 -12.21 -15.68
CA SER A 209 -24.97 -11.31 -16.61
C SER A 209 -24.11 -10.62 -17.66
N VAL A 210 -22.77 -10.78 -17.64
CA VAL A 210 -21.91 -10.32 -18.74
C VAL A 210 -21.68 -11.48 -19.69
N SER A 211 -22.70 -11.81 -20.49
CA SER A 211 -22.49 -12.54 -21.73
C SER A 211 -21.99 -11.53 -22.76
N VAL A 212 -20.71 -11.61 -23.08
CA VAL A 212 -20.11 -10.86 -24.18
C VAL A 212 -20.76 -11.32 -25.47
N GLU A 213 -21.54 -10.44 -26.12
CA GLU A 213 -21.88 -10.62 -27.53
C GLU A 213 -20.57 -10.54 -28.33
N VAL A 214 -20.07 -11.71 -28.74
CA VAL A 214 -18.97 -11.82 -29.69
C VAL A 214 -19.54 -11.47 -31.06
N CYS A 215 -19.29 -10.25 -31.53
CA CYS A 215 -19.44 -9.90 -32.94
C CYS A 215 -18.51 -10.80 -33.76
N SER A 216 -19.11 -11.79 -34.40
CA SER A 216 -18.43 -12.65 -35.37
C SER A 216 -18.46 -11.96 -36.72
N ASP A 217 -17.44 -11.16 -37.03
CA ASP A 217 -17.17 -10.77 -38.40
C ASP A 217 -15.98 -11.57 -38.94
N THR A 218 -16.34 -12.34 -39.95
CA THR A 218 -15.50 -13.21 -40.79
C THR A 218 -14.36 -12.44 -41.47
N SER A 219 -13.14 -12.97 -41.39
CA SER A 219 -12.25 -12.97 -42.55
C SER A 219 -11.34 -14.20 -42.54
N SER A 220 -11.46 -14.93 -43.63
CA SER A 220 -10.80 -16.16 -44.04
C SER A 220 -9.31 -15.98 -44.35
N SER A 221 -8.62 -17.13 -44.52
CA SER A 221 -7.29 -17.39 -45.10
C SER A 221 -6.16 -17.49 -44.08
N ALA A 222 -5.35 -18.55 -43.96
CA ALA A 222 -5.20 -19.78 -44.73
C ALA A 222 -4.48 -20.84 -43.86
N GLU A 223 -4.87 -22.10 -43.98
CA GLU A 223 -4.07 -23.25 -43.55
C GLU A 223 -2.81 -23.39 -44.41
N MET A 224 -1.69 -23.84 -43.84
CA MET A 224 -0.90 -24.97 -44.37
C MET A 224 0.17 -25.42 -43.34
N ILE A 225 -0.09 -26.58 -42.73
CA ILE A 225 0.78 -27.76 -42.58
C ILE A 225 2.30 -27.53 -42.39
N SER A 226 2.83 -27.97 -41.23
CA SER A 226 3.93 -28.95 -41.25
C SER A 226 4.01 -29.81 -39.98
N ARG A 227 4.01 -31.12 -40.21
CA ARG A 227 4.17 -32.21 -39.25
C ARG A 227 5.65 -32.40 -38.91
N GLY A 228 5.90 -32.74 -37.64
CA GLY A 228 6.94 -33.69 -37.24
C GLY A 228 8.16 -33.06 -36.56
N GLN A 229 8.37 -33.37 -35.28
CA GLN A 229 9.21 -34.49 -34.89
C GLN A 229 9.22 -34.68 -33.37
N THR A 230 9.03 -35.92 -32.99
CA THR A 230 9.23 -36.54 -31.68
C THR A 230 10.72 -36.66 -31.33
N LYS A 231 11.01 -36.63 -30.03
CA LYS A 231 12.10 -37.26 -29.23
C LYS A 231 12.63 -36.20 -28.24
N GLY A 232 12.49 -36.34 -26.93
CA GLY A 232 12.66 -37.55 -26.13
C GLY A 232 13.93 -37.38 -25.32
N TRP A 233 13.81 -36.85 -24.10
CA TRP A 233 14.80 -36.93 -23.03
C TRP A 233 14.04 -36.96 -21.70
N GLU A 234 13.91 -38.17 -21.17
CA GLU A 234 13.62 -38.44 -19.76
C GLU A 234 14.92 -38.44 -18.94
N GLU A 235 14.74 -38.46 -17.62
CA GLU A 235 15.71 -38.66 -16.53
C GLU A 235 16.61 -37.46 -16.21
N GLY A 236 16.68 -36.96 -14.98
CA GLY A 236 16.05 -37.34 -13.72
C GLY A 236 16.78 -36.58 -12.62
N ASN A 237 16.07 -36.09 -11.61
CA ASN A 237 16.60 -36.14 -10.24
C ASN A 237 15.46 -35.91 -9.25
N SER A 238 15.09 -37.01 -8.61
CA SER A 238 14.39 -37.06 -7.35
C SER A 238 15.32 -36.55 -6.26
N LEU A 239 14.87 -35.60 -5.45
CA LEU A 239 15.37 -35.43 -4.08
C LEU A 239 14.25 -34.80 -3.25
N ASP A 240 13.51 -35.70 -2.60
CA ASP A 240 12.77 -35.42 -1.38
C ASP A 240 13.69 -34.73 -0.35
N SER A 241 13.17 -33.69 0.30
CA SER A 241 13.59 -33.29 1.64
C SER A 241 12.45 -32.53 2.30
N GLU A 242 11.55 -33.30 2.92
CA GLU A 242 10.77 -32.85 4.07
C GLU A 242 11.72 -32.39 5.18
N ILE A 243 11.76 -31.09 5.52
CA ILE A 243 12.19 -30.62 6.85
C ILE A 243 11.25 -29.49 7.30
N SER A 244 10.44 -29.80 8.30
CA SER A 244 9.92 -28.89 9.33
C SER A 244 9.73 -29.75 10.59
N PRO A 245 9.74 -29.22 11.83
CA PRO A 245 10.00 -27.84 12.28
C PRO A 245 11.08 -27.79 13.39
N ASP A 246 11.39 -26.58 13.87
CA ASP A 246 11.34 -26.18 15.29
C ASP A 246 12.50 -25.29 15.77
N GLN A 247 12.15 -24.35 16.66
CA GLN A 247 13.00 -23.60 17.60
C GLN A 247 13.96 -22.52 17.05
N HIS A 248 13.51 -21.27 17.10
CA HIS A 248 14.41 -20.17 17.44
C HIS A 248 13.96 -19.47 18.72
N GLN A 249 14.86 -19.63 19.69
CA GLN A 249 14.87 -19.21 21.07
C GLN A 249 14.71 -17.70 21.28
N ASP A 250 14.12 -17.39 22.43
CA ASP A 250 14.20 -16.12 23.15
C ASP A 250 15.62 -15.54 23.13
N LEU A 251 15.75 -14.29 22.71
CA LEU A 251 16.83 -13.42 23.18
C LEU A 251 16.22 -12.12 23.70
N SER A 252 16.17 -12.10 25.03
CA SER A 252 16.14 -10.92 25.89
C SER A 252 17.20 -9.90 25.46
N SER A 253 16.80 -8.65 25.32
CA SER A 253 17.68 -7.51 25.57
C SER A 253 16.91 -6.49 26.41
N GLU A 254 17.13 -6.57 27.71
CA GLU A 254 16.77 -5.53 28.66
C GLU A 254 17.50 -4.20 28.35
N GLY A 255 16.88 -3.09 28.74
CA GLY A 255 17.61 -1.89 29.13
C GLY A 255 17.62 -0.73 28.13
N TYR A 256 16.55 0.07 28.13
CA TYR A 256 16.75 1.53 28.23
C TYR A 256 15.54 2.20 28.87
N SER A 257 15.66 2.51 30.16
CA SER A 257 14.83 3.50 30.85
C SER A 257 15.30 4.90 30.45
N GLY A 258 14.53 5.58 29.60
CA GLY A 258 14.68 7.01 29.34
C GLY A 258 13.45 7.73 29.86
N SER A 259 13.64 8.46 30.95
CA SER A 259 12.66 9.26 31.66
C SER A 259 11.96 10.31 30.79
N LEU A 260 10.72 10.57 31.19
CA LEU A 260 9.90 11.74 30.89
C LEU A 260 10.73 13.04 30.97
N GLU A 261 10.93 13.72 29.85
CA GLU A 261 11.28 15.15 29.85
C GLU A 261 10.37 15.92 28.90
N ASP A 262 9.69 16.87 29.54
CA ASP A 262 8.85 17.92 28.99
C ASP A 262 9.77 18.99 28.39
N TYR A 263 9.69 19.22 27.07
CA TYR A 263 10.30 20.38 26.43
C TYR A 263 9.31 21.01 25.46
N SER A 264 8.84 22.19 25.87
CA SER A 264 8.16 23.16 25.02
C SER A 264 9.20 24.06 24.33
N ASP A 265 9.24 24.00 22.99
CA ASP A 265 9.59 25.06 22.00
C ASP A 265 11.00 25.71 22.01
N PRO A 266 11.55 26.36 20.95
CA PRO A 266 11.17 26.50 19.53
C PRO A 266 12.30 26.13 18.52
N GLY A 267 11.96 25.83 17.26
CA GLY A 267 12.99 25.61 16.22
C GLY A 267 12.52 24.98 14.92
N ASP A 268 11.63 25.68 14.22
CA ASP A 268 10.95 25.28 12.99
C ASP A 268 11.79 25.54 11.72
N SER A 269 13.02 25.00 11.61
CA SER A 269 13.87 25.27 10.43
C SER A 269 14.72 24.12 9.90
N TYR A 270 14.72 22.94 10.54
CA TYR A 270 15.55 21.83 10.07
C TYR A 270 14.90 20.97 8.98
N TYR A 271 13.57 20.92 8.92
CA TYR A 271 12.84 19.99 8.04
C TYR A 271 12.37 20.60 6.71
N GLU A 272 12.31 21.93 6.60
CA GLU A 272 12.18 22.56 5.28
C GLU A 272 13.44 22.35 4.43
N ASN A 273 14.61 22.25 5.08
CA ASN A 273 15.88 22.03 4.39
C ASN A 273 16.01 20.62 3.77
N GLU A 274 15.38 19.58 4.32
CA GLU A 274 15.43 18.24 3.73
C GLU A 274 14.43 18.09 2.56
N ALA A 275 13.26 18.73 2.64
CA ALA A 275 12.36 18.87 1.49
C ALA A 275 13.04 19.68 0.35
N ASN A 276 13.78 20.74 0.71
CA ASN A 276 14.61 21.48 -0.22
C ASN A 276 15.83 20.70 -0.71
N SER A 277 16.37 19.75 0.07
CA SER A 277 17.51 18.92 -0.34
C SER A 277 17.13 17.89 -1.41
N ILE A 278 15.87 17.45 -1.45
CA ILE A 278 15.35 16.67 -2.59
C ILE A 278 15.22 17.58 -3.82
N GLY A 279 14.76 18.83 -3.65
CA GLY A 279 14.75 19.83 -4.73
C GLY A 279 16.14 20.17 -5.28
N PHE A 280 17.17 20.22 -4.43
CA PHE A 280 18.55 20.51 -4.84
C PHE A 280 19.23 19.37 -5.61
N LEU A 281 18.85 18.11 -5.36
CA LEU A 281 19.36 16.97 -6.13
C LEU A 281 18.74 16.86 -7.52
N LEU A 282 17.62 17.54 -7.77
CA LEU A 282 16.90 17.51 -9.05
C LEU A 282 17.29 18.66 -9.99
N ASN A 283 17.70 19.82 -9.45
CA ASN A 283 18.18 20.95 -10.25
C ASN A 283 19.63 20.81 -10.75
N ALA A 284 20.34 19.74 -10.40
CA ALA A 284 21.71 19.48 -10.86
C ALA A 284 21.79 18.89 -12.29
N SER A 285 20.66 18.80 -13.00
CA SER A 285 20.58 18.23 -14.36
C SER A 285 20.22 19.25 -15.44
N GLU A 286 20.09 20.53 -15.12
CA GLU A 286 19.86 21.62 -16.08
C GLU A 286 21.00 22.67 -16.05
N GLU A 287 22.26 22.23 -16.09
CA GLU A 287 23.34 23.07 -16.61
C GLU A 287 24.37 22.17 -17.32
N ASP A 288 24.20 22.01 -18.63
CA ASP A 288 25.27 21.88 -19.63
C ASP A 288 24.76 22.36 -21.00
#